data_AF-A0A8J4RI94-F1
#
_entry.id   AF-A0A8J4RI94-F1
#
_cell.length_a   1.000
_cell.length_b   1.000
_cell.length_c   1.000
_cell.angle_alpha   90.00
_cell.angle_beta   90.00
_cell.angle_gamma   90.00
#
_symmetry.space_group_name_H-M   'P 1'
#
loop_
_entity.id
_entity.type
_entity.pdbx_description
1 polymer ?
#
loop_
_entity_poly.entity_id
_entity_poly.type
_entity_poly.pdbx_seq_one_letter_code
_entity_poly.pdbx_strand_id
1 'polypeptide(L)'
;MEDREEEEEVLGSSLTMEKVAAAKQFIENHYRAQMKNIQERKERRWVLERKLATSDVPEEEQINLIKDLERKETEFMRLKRHKICVDDFELLTIIGRGAFGEVRLCQEKKSGNIYAMKKLKKSEMVKRGQVEHVRAERNLLAEVASHCIVKLYYSFQDAEYLYLIMEYLPGGDMMTLLMRADTLTENVARFYIAQSVLAIESIHKHNYIHRDIKPDNLLLDKNGHMKLSDFGLCKPLDCTTLPALHENRTMDDENLTEPMDVDGCFPDAVNGSTWKSPREQLQHWQMNRRKLAFSTVGTPDYIAPEVLLKKGYGMECDWWSLGAIMYEMLVGYPPFYSDDPITTCRKIVHWRNHLRFPEDAKLTPDAKDLICRLLCDVEQRLGTGGARQIKAHPWFKDVVWDKLYEMEAAFKPEVNGELDTQNFMKFDELDPPAQARTGSGPSRKMLLTPKDLSFVGYTYKNFDAVKGLNQTFDLKRSMSPKRPSIDSIFSNSRTDYTTKQTAEDTEVQMLASSGDPMLP
;
A
#
# COMPACT_ATOMS: atom_id res chain seq x y z
N MET A 1 3.08 -62.15 -30.30
CA MET A 1 3.33 -61.24 -29.17
C MET A 1 3.20 -59.85 -29.76
N GLU A 2 2.11 -59.18 -29.40
CA GLU A 2 1.81 -57.81 -29.81
C GLU A 2 2.72 -56.88 -29.00
N ASP A 3 3.63 -56.19 -29.67
CA ASP A 3 4.36 -55.08 -29.07
C ASP A 3 3.40 -53.88 -29.01
N ARG A 4 2.87 -53.62 -27.81
CA ARG A 4 2.18 -52.37 -27.48
C ARG A 4 3.24 -51.28 -27.35
N GLU A 5 3.22 -50.33 -28.27
CA GLU A 5 3.86 -49.03 -28.08
C GLU A 5 3.16 -48.31 -26.92
N GLU A 6 3.79 -48.30 -25.75
CA GLU A 6 3.47 -47.34 -24.69
C GLU A 6 3.98 -45.97 -25.15
N GLU A 7 3.05 -45.10 -25.58
CA GLU A 7 3.30 -43.67 -25.69
C GLU A 7 3.65 -43.12 -24.30
N GLU A 8 4.94 -43.07 -23.98
CA GLU A 8 5.43 -42.22 -22.89
C GLU A 8 5.12 -40.76 -23.26
N GLU A 9 4.00 -40.25 -22.74
CA GLU A 9 3.79 -38.81 -22.61
C GLU A 9 4.98 -38.25 -21.83
N VAL A 10 5.90 -37.62 -22.55
CA VAL A 10 7.02 -36.86 -21.99
C VAL A 10 6.42 -35.66 -21.25
N LEU A 11 6.00 -35.89 -20.01
CA LEU A 11 5.67 -34.86 -19.03
C LEU A 11 6.94 -34.04 -18.84
N GLY A 12 7.03 -32.93 -19.59
CA GLY A 12 8.13 -31.99 -19.48
C GLY A 12 8.36 -31.64 -18.01
N SER A 13 9.63 -31.51 -17.61
CA SER A 13 10.04 -31.09 -16.27
C SER A 13 9.05 -30.07 -15.68
N SER A 14 8.69 -30.20 -14.39
CA SER A 14 7.76 -29.28 -13.70
C SER A 14 8.02 -27.80 -14.01
N LEU A 15 9.30 -27.42 -14.13
CA LEU A 15 9.75 -26.08 -14.52
C LEU A 15 9.31 -25.66 -15.95
N THR A 16 9.29 -26.60 -16.90
CA THR A 16 8.83 -26.39 -18.27
C THR A 16 7.31 -26.21 -18.30
N MET A 17 6.56 -26.98 -17.51
CA MET A 17 5.11 -26.84 -17.38
C MET A 17 4.72 -25.48 -16.78
N GLU A 18 5.43 -25.01 -15.74
CA GLU A 18 5.24 -23.66 -15.19
C GLU A 18 5.55 -22.55 -16.20
N LYS A 19 6.62 -22.71 -17.00
CA LYS A 19 6.96 -21.76 -18.07
C LYS A 19 5.89 -21.72 -19.16
N VAL A 20 5.33 -22.88 -19.54
CA VAL A 20 4.24 -22.96 -20.52
C VAL A 20 2.98 -22.31 -19.97
N ALA A 21 2.62 -22.56 -18.71
CA ALA A 21 1.47 -21.93 -18.07
C ALA A 21 1.61 -20.39 -18.01
N ALA A 22 2.78 -19.90 -17.59
CA ALA A 22 3.04 -18.47 -17.54
C ALA A 22 3.12 -17.82 -18.93
N ALA A 23 3.67 -18.52 -19.93
CA ALA A 23 3.69 -18.06 -21.32
C ALA A 23 2.27 -18.00 -21.91
N LYS A 24 1.44 -19.03 -21.67
CA LYS A 24 0.03 -19.06 -22.07
C LYS A 24 -0.73 -17.89 -21.45
N GLN A 25 -0.60 -17.69 -20.14
CA GLN A 25 -1.25 -16.58 -19.44
C GLN A 25 -0.76 -15.21 -19.93
N PHE A 26 0.55 -15.06 -20.23
CA PHE A 26 1.09 -13.84 -20.80
C PHE A 26 0.52 -13.55 -22.20
N ILE A 27 0.45 -14.56 -23.07
CA ILE A 27 -0.07 -14.44 -24.43
C ILE A 27 -1.56 -14.10 -24.40
N GLU A 28 -2.36 -14.82 -23.61
CA GLU A 28 -3.79 -14.57 -23.45
C GLU A 28 -4.05 -13.15 -22.94
N ASN A 29 -3.35 -12.73 -21.89
CA ASN A 29 -3.46 -11.36 -21.38
C ASN A 29 -3.02 -10.31 -22.40
N HIS A 30 -1.96 -10.58 -23.16
CA HIS A 30 -1.48 -9.68 -24.21
C HIS A 30 -2.53 -9.47 -25.30
N TYR A 31 -3.08 -10.55 -25.85
CA TYR A 31 -4.10 -10.46 -26.90
C TYR A 31 -5.42 -9.90 -26.38
N ARG A 32 -5.85 -10.27 -25.18
CA ARG A 32 -7.05 -9.70 -24.55
C ARG A 32 -6.92 -8.19 -24.33
N ALA A 33 -5.76 -7.74 -23.84
CA ALA A 33 -5.49 -6.31 -23.69
C ALA A 33 -5.39 -5.59 -25.04
N GLN A 34 -4.78 -6.20 -26.07
CA GLN A 34 -4.75 -5.63 -27.41
C GLN A 34 -6.14 -5.50 -28.02
N MET A 35 -6.97 -6.54 -27.94
CA MET A 35 -8.35 -6.52 -28.42
C MET A 35 -9.17 -5.45 -27.70
N LYS A 36 -9.05 -5.34 -26.37
CA LYS A 36 -9.70 -4.28 -25.58
C LYS A 36 -9.27 -2.88 -26.04
N ASN A 37 -7.97 -2.65 -26.23
CA ASN A 37 -7.46 -1.36 -26.72
C ASN A 37 -7.97 -1.01 -28.13
N ILE A 38 -8.06 -2.00 -29.02
CA ILE A 38 -8.62 -1.81 -30.37
C ILE A 38 -10.10 -1.46 -30.28
N GLN A 39 -10.85 -2.15 -29.41
CA GLN A 39 -12.27 -1.91 -29.21
C GLN A 39 -12.54 -0.50 -28.64
N GLU A 40 -11.84 -0.12 -27.57
CA GLU A 40 -11.94 1.23 -26.98
C GLU A 40 -11.60 2.32 -28.01
N ARG A 41 -10.60 2.09 -28.88
CA ARG A 41 -10.24 3.03 -29.94
C ARG A 41 -11.34 3.17 -30.98
N LYS A 42 -11.97 2.06 -31.38
CA LYS A 42 -13.12 2.08 -32.29
C LYS A 42 -14.30 2.81 -31.66
N GLU A 43 -14.59 2.57 -30.39
CA GLU A 43 -15.67 3.24 -29.66
C GLU A 43 -15.42 4.74 -29.52
N ARG A 44 -14.22 5.18 -29.15
CA ARG A 44 -13.90 6.62 -29.05
C ARG A 44 -14.04 7.33 -30.40
N ARG A 45 -13.59 6.67 -31.47
CA ARG A 45 -13.77 7.17 -32.84
C ARG A 45 -15.25 7.25 -33.22
N TRP A 46 -16.00 6.17 -32.97
CA TRP A 46 -17.43 6.10 -33.27
C TRP A 46 -18.25 7.14 -32.52
N VAL A 47 -17.96 7.39 -31.24
CA VAL A 47 -18.61 8.45 -30.45
C VAL A 47 -18.35 9.83 -31.03
N LEU A 48 -17.11 10.10 -31.47
CA LEU A 48 -16.78 11.37 -32.12
C LEU A 48 -17.51 11.51 -33.46
N GLU A 49 -17.49 10.48 -34.31
CA GLU A 49 -18.19 10.48 -35.60
C GLU A 49 -19.70 10.68 -35.42
N ARG A 50 -20.32 10.03 -34.43
CA ARG A 50 -21.75 10.21 -34.13
C ARG A 50 -22.06 11.63 -33.65
N LYS A 51 -21.22 12.22 -32.80
CA LYS A 51 -21.38 13.61 -32.34
C LYS A 51 -21.20 14.61 -33.48
N LEU A 52 -20.25 14.38 -34.39
CA LEU A 52 -20.03 15.20 -35.58
C LEU A 52 -21.21 15.09 -36.56
N ALA A 53 -21.83 13.92 -36.70
CA ALA A 53 -23.03 13.74 -37.52
C ALA A 53 -24.30 14.38 -36.93
N THR A 54 -24.32 14.66 -35.62
CA THR A 54 -25.48 15.27 -34.94
C THR A 54 -25.35 16.79 -34.81
N SER A 55 -24.12 17.33 -34.91
CA SER A 55 -23.88 18.77 -34.88
C SER A 55 -23.73 19.33 -36.30
N ASP A 56 -24.22 20.55 -36.51
CA ASP A 56 -24.17 21.28 -37.79
C ASP A 56 -22.76 21.87 -38.04
N VAL A 57 -21.74 21.04 -37.91
CA VAL A 57 -20.31 21.41 -38.01
C VAL A 57 -19.88 21.26 -39.48
N PRO A 58 -19.20 22.27 -40.06
CA PRO A 58 -18.70 22.20 -41.44
C PRO A 58 -17.80 20.98 -41.69
N GLU A 59 -17.88 20.37 -42.87
CA GLU A 59 -17.09 19.17 -43.23
C GLU A 59 -15.58 19.35 -43.02
N GLU A 60 -15.04 20.55 -43.27
CA GLU A 60 -13.62 20.86 -43.01
C GLU A 60 -13.24 20.77 -41.53
N GLU A 61 -14.11 21.24 -40.63
CA GLU A 61 -13.90 21.14 -39.19
C GLU A 61 -14.06 19.70 -38.70
N GLN A 62 -14.99 18.93 -39.27
CA GLN A 62 -15.13 17.50 -38.97
C GLN A 62 -13.85 16.73 -39.32
N ILE A 63 -13.28 16.96 -40.50
CA ILE A 63 -12.02 16.33 -40.95
C ILE A 63 -10.87 16.71 -40.02
N ASN A 64 -10.79 17.98 -39.60
CA ASN A 64 -9.74 18.42 -38.68
C ASN A 64 -9.86 17.78 -37.31
N LEU A 65 -11.07 17.64 -36.76
CA LEU A 65 -11.32 17.00 -35.47
C LEU A 65 -10.99 15.49 -35.49
N ILE A 66 -11.30 14.80 -36.58
CA ILE A 66 -10.93 13.39 -36.76
C ILE A 66 -9.40 13.25 -36.84
N LYS A 67 -8.72 14.09 -37.63
CA LYS A 67 -7.25 14.10 -37.72
C LYS A 67 -6.58 14.39 -36.37
N ASP A 68 -7.17 15.26 -35.56
CA ASP A 68 -6.65 15.59 -34.24
C ASP A 68 -6.87 14.43 -33.24
N LEU A 69 -7.99 13.72 -33.33
CA LEU A 69 -8.22 12.48 -32.58
C LEU A 69 -7.17 11.41 -32.96
N GLU A 70 -6.92 11.22 -34.25
CA GLU A 70 -5.92 10.26 -34.75
C GLU A 70 -4.50 10.62 -34.28
N ARG A 71 -4.17 11.91 -34.25
CA ARG A 71 -2.91 12.40 -33.69
C ARG A 71 -2.79 12.07 -32.20
N LYS A 72 -3.81 12.39 -31.41
CA LYS A 72 -3.86 12.09 -29.97
C LYS A 72 -3.77 10.57 -29.70
N GLU A 73 -4.45 9.74 -30.48
CA GLU A 73 -4.36 8.27 -30.40
C GLU A 73 -2.96 7.76 -30.76
N THR A 74 -2.33 8.34 -31.79
CA THR A 74 -0.96 7.98 -32.19
C THR A 74 0.05 8.37 -31.13
N GLU A 75 -0.09 9.55 -30.55
CA GLU A 75 0.71 10.01 -29.41
C GLU A 75 0.50 9.13 -28.19
N PHE A 76 -0.74 8.77 -27.87
CA PHE A 76 -1.06 7.85 -26.78
C PHE A 76 -0.43 6.46 -27.00
N MET A 77 -0.47 5.93 -28.22
CA MET A 77 0.20 4.69 -28.60
C MET A 77 1.74 4.79 -28.53
N ARG A 78 2.31 5.96 -28.88
CA ARG A 78 3.74 6.23 -28.70
C ARG A 78 4.12 6.31 -27.22
N LEU A 79 3.28 6.93 -26.40
CA LEU A 79 3.44 7.03 -24.94
C LEU A 79 3.29 5.68 -24.22
N LYS A 80 2.47 4.77 -24.77
CA LYS A 80 2.34 3.36 -24.35
C LYS A 80 3.53 2.50 -24.77
N ARG A 81 4.15 2.79 -25.93
CA ARG A 81 5.35 2.08 -26.40
C ARG A 81 6.62 2.45 -25.64
N HIS A 82 6.65 3.62 -25.02
CA HIS A 82 7.77 4.02 -24.18
C HIS A 82 7.72 3.29 -22.84
N LYS A 83 8.52 2.21 -22.73
CA LYS A 83 8.70 1.49 -21.48
C LYS A 83 9.54 2.37 -20.55
N ILE A 84 8.92 2.80 -19.46
CA ILE A 84 9.60 3.53 -18.39
C ILE A 84 10.65 2.60 -17.77
N CYS A 85 11.87 3.08 -17.61
CA CYS A 85 12.95 2.38 -16.92
C CYS A 85 13.59 3.26 -15.84
N VAL A 86 14.47 2.68 -15.04
CA VAL A 86 15.22 3.41 -14.00
C VAL A 86 16.03 4.56 -14.60
N ASP A 87 16.56 4.39 -15.81
CA ASP A 87 17.41 5.40 -16.46
C ASP A 87 16.65 6.68 -16.84
N ASP A 88 15.31 6.64 -16.90
CA ASP A 88 14.48 7.83 -17.07
C ASP A 88 14.46 8.74 -15.82
N PHE A 89 14.95 8.24 -14.68
CA PHE A 89 14.99 8.95 -13.40
C PHE A 89 16.44 9.23 -12.98
N GLU A 90 16.65 10.41 -12.41
CA GLU A 90 17.85 10.76 -11.67
C GLU A 90 17.61 10.43 -10.20
N LEU A 91 18.41 9.51 -9.65
CA LEU A 91 18.31 9.10 -8.25
C LEU A 91 19.09 10.11 -7.41
N LEU A 92 18.41 10.72 -6.45
CA LEU A 92 18.97 11.71 -5.53
C LEU A 92 19.30 11.01 -4.22
N THR A 93 18.62 11.37 -3.13
CA THR A 93 18.92 10.93 -1.77
C THR A 93 18.10 9.70 -1.36
N ILE A 94 18.67 8.86 -0.49
CA ILE A 94 17.93 7.79 0.20
C ILE A 94 17.10 8.44 1.31
N ILE A 95 15.79 8.24 1.27
CA ILE A 95 14.82 8.78 2.24
C ILE A 95 14.23 7.70 3.15
N GLY A 96 14.44 6.42 2.84
CA GLY A 96 14.00 5.31 3.69
C GLY A 96 14.69 4.00 3.37
N ARG A 97 14.79 3.12 4.36
CA ARG A 97 15.26 1.73 4.19
C ARG A 97 14.22 0.79 4.79
N GLY A 98 13.92 -0.28 4.07
CA GLY A 98 13.01 -1.33 4.50
C GLY A 98 13.67 -2.70 4.43
N ALA A 99 12.96 -3.72 4.90
CA ALA A 99 13.48 -5.09 4.94
C ALA A 99 13.79 -5.69 3.55
N PHE A 100 13.18 -5.17 2.48
CA PHE A 100 13.29 -5.71 1.11
C PHE A 100 13.97 -4.75 0.13
N GLY A 101 14.42 -3.59 0.60
CA GLY A 101 15.02 -2.57 -0.26
C GLY A 101 15.01 -1.17 0.35
N GLU A 102 14.98 -0.16 -0.52
CA GLU A 102 15.18 1.23 -0.15
C GLU A 102 14.19 2.15 -0.88
N VAL A 103 13.94 3.32 -0.29
CA VAL A 103 13.16 4.39 -0.89
C VAL A 103 14.09 5.56 -1.16
N ARG A 104 14.13 6.03 -2.41
CA ARG A 104 14.95 7.16 -2.84
C ARG A 104 14.09 8.29 -3.38
N LEU A 105 14.47 9.52 -3.08
CA LEU A 105 14.01 10.69 -3.81
C LEU A 105 14.59 10.62 -5.23
N CYS A 106 13.76 10.85 -6.23
CA CYS A 106 14.20 10.88 -7.61
C CYS A 106 13.51 11.97 -8.41
N GLN A 107 14.17 12.40 -9.49
CA GLN A 107 13.63 13.36 -10.44
C GLN A 107 13.49 12.72 -11.82
N GLU A 108 12.33 12.85 -12.45
CA GLU A 108 12.13 12.37 -13.82
C GLU A 108 12.84 13.30 -14.81
N LYS A 109 13.78 12.77 -15.60
CA LYS A 109 14.65 13.57 -16.48
C LYS A 109 13.91 14.36 -17.55
N LYS A 110 12.73 13.90 -17.97
CA LYS A 110 11.95 14.52 -19.06
C LYS A 110 11.09 15.69 -18.58
N SER A 111 10.45 15.52 -17.43
CA SER A 111 9.49 16.48 -16.90
C SER A 111 10.10 17.38 -15.83
N GLY A 112 11.17 16.95 -15.18
CA GLY A 112 11.71 17.58 -13.97
C GLY A 112 10.89 17.31 -12.71
N ASN A 113 9.85 16.47 -12.80
CA ASN A 113 8.96 16.17 -11.68
C ASN A 113 9.66 15.30 -10.63
N ILE A 114 9.36 15.56 -9.36
CA ILE A 114 9.97 14.90 -8.21
C ILE A 114 9.06 13.80 -7.69
N TYR A 115 9.65 12.64 -7.39
CA TYR A 115 8.95 11.45 -6.94
C TYR A 115 9.73 10.72 -5.84
N ALA A 116 9.03 9.85 -5.11
CA ALA A 116 9.64 8.84 -4.26
C ALA A 116 9.67 7.50 -5.00
N MET A 117 10.86 6.93 -5.22
CA MET A 117 11.06 5.63 -5.83
C MET A 117 11.34 4.58 -4.76
N LYS A 118 10.41 3.64 -4.56
CA LYS A 118 10.62 2.44 -3.74
C LYS A 118 11.20 1.33 -4.61
N LYS A 119 12.42 0.90 -4.30
CA LYS A 119 13.18 -0.14 -4.99
C LYS A 119 13.18 -1.41 -4.13
N LEU A 120 12.65 -2.51 -4.66
CA LEU A 120 12.46 -3.78 -3.94
C LEU A 120 13.21 -4.91 -4.64
N LYS A 121 13.96 -5.72 -3.87
CA LYS A 121 14.81 -6.79 -4.43
C LYS A 121 14.01 -8.09 -4.65
N LYS A 122 13.87 -8.52 -5.91
CA LYS A 122 13.09 -9.71 -6.29
C LYS A 122 13.56 -10.97 -5.56
N SER A 123 14.87 -11.18 -5.49
CA SER A 123 15.44 -12.38 -4.87
C SER A 123 15.10 -12.51 -3.39
N GLU A 124 14.97 -11.40 -2.67
CA GLU A 124 14.68 -11.41 -1.25
C GLU A 124 13.19 -11.68 -0.98
N MET A 125 12.32 -11.10 -1.82
CA MET A 125 10.88 -11.34 -1.74
C MET A 125 10.51 -12.79 -2.01
N VAL A 126 11.11 -13.42 -3.03
CA VAL A 126 10.87 -14.83 -3.35
C VAL A 126 11.34 -15.73 -2.21
N LYS A 127 12.54 -15.48 -1.67
CA LYS A 127 13.07 -16.25 -0.53
C LYS A 127 12.19 -16.19 0.71
N ARG A 128 11.55 -15.05 0.96
CA ARG A 128 10.70 -14.81 2.14
C ARG A 128 9.21 -15.05 1.88
N GLY A 129 8.83 -15.52 0.68
CA GLY A 129 7.43 -15.80 0.33
C GLY A 129 6.51 -14.57 0.26
N GLN A 130 7.03 -13.37 0.04
CA GLN A 130 6.27 -12.11 0.09
C GLN A 130 5.90 -11.54 -1.29
N VAL A 131 5.70 -12.41 -2.28
CA VAL A 131 5.34 -11.98 -3.64
C VAL A 131 3.91 -11.43 -3.69
N GLU A 132 2.97 -12.09 -3.01
CA GLU A 132 1.57 -11.68 -2.97
C GLU A 132 1.39 -10.33 -2.29
N HIS A 133 2.13 -10.11 -1.21
CA HIS A 133 2.22 -8.87 -0.45
C HIS A 133 2.53 -7.64 -1.32
N VAL A 134 3.56 -7.73 -2.15
CA VAL A 134 3.93 -6.61 -3.05
C VAL A 134 2.95 -6.45 -4.21
N ARG A 135 2.29 -7.54 -4.63
CA ARG A 135 1.21 -7.44 -5.62
C ARG A 135 -0.01 -6.74 -5.03
N ALA A 136 -0.36 -7.03 -3.77
CA ALA A 136 -1.43 -6.38 -3.04
C ALA A 136 -1.15 -4.88 -2.83
N GLU A 137 0.06 -4.52 -2.40
CA GLU A 137 0.49 -3.11 -2.26
C GLU A 137 0.28 -2.33 -3.55
N ARG A 138 0.78 -2.88 -4.67
CA ARG A 138 0.62 -2.25 -5.98
C ARG A 138 -0.85 -2.13 -6.40
N ASN A 139 -1.65 -3.17 -6.21
CA ASN A 139 -3.06 -3.15 -6.60
C ASN A 139 -3.84 -2.10 -5.81
N LEU A 140 -3.68 -2.07 -4.48
CA LEU A 140 -4.31 -1.08 -3.62
C LEU A 140 -3.94 0.35 -4.05
N LEU A 141 -2.65 0.61 -4.25
CA LEU A 141 -2.17 1.92 -4.69
C LEU A 141 -2.64 2.33 -6.10
N ALA A 142 -2.93 1.36 -6.97
CA ALA A 142 -3.43 1.60 -8.32
C ALA A 142 -4.96 1.81 -8.35
N GLU A 143 -5.70 1.09 -7.50
CA GLU A 143 -7.16 1.08 -7.46
C GLU A 143 -7.74 2.16 -6.54
N VAL A 144 -7.11 2.39 -5.38
CA VAL A 144 -7.63 3.31 -4.37
C VAL A 144 -7.09 4.73 -4.60
N ALA A 145 -7.85 5.52 -5.36
CA ALA A 145 -7.60 6.94 -5.53
C ALA A 145 -8.27 7.73 -4.38
N SER A 146 -7.52 7.98 -3.30
CA SER A 146 -7.99 8.77 -2.15
C SER A 146 -6.96 9.80 -1.72
N HIS A 147 -7.40 10.97 -1.26
CA HIS A 147 -6.50 12.01 -0.71
C HIS A 147 -5.74 11.54 0.53
N CYS A 148 -6.24 10.49 1.20
CA CYS A 148 -5.69 9.94 2.43
C CYS A 148 -4.58 8.90 2.21
N ILE A 149 -4.30 8.53 0.95
CA ILE A 149 -3.35 7.47 0.59
C ILE A 149 -2.29 8.05 -0.36
N VAL A 150 -1.05 7.57 -0.23
CA VAL A 150 0.04 7.92 -1.15
C VAL A 150 -0.32 7.50 -2.58
N LYS A 151 -0.18 8.43 -3.52
CA LYS A 151 -0.48 8.20 -4.94
C LYS A 151 0.64 7.45 -5.65
N LEU A 152 0.28 6.41 -6.40
CA LEU A 152 1.17 5.69 -7.32
C LEU A 152 1.04 6.23 -8.75
N TYR A 153 2.17 6.64 -9.34
CA TYR A 153 2.27 7.10 -10.72
C TYR A 153 2.66 5.96 -11.68
N TYR A 154 3.71 5.23 -11.32
CA TYR A 154 4.26 4.17 -12.17
C TYR A 154 4.69 2.97 -11.33
N SER A 155 4.57 1.77 -11.89
CA SER A 155 5.34 0.63 -11.41
C SER A 155 6.02 -0.06 -12.59
N PHE A 156 7.25 -0.50 -12.40
CA PHE A 156 8.01 -1.21 -13.42
C PHE A 156 9.03 -2.15 -12.77
N GLN A 157 9.71 -2.96 -13.57
CA GLN A 157 10.65 -3.97 -13.08
C GLN A 157 11.84 -4.10 -14.03
N ASP A 158 12.99 -4.48 -13.48
CA ASP A 158 14.15 -4.92 -14.24
C ASP A 158 14.50 -6.39 -13.91
N ALA A 159 15.71 -6.86 -14.22
CA ALA A 159 16.12 -8.23 -13.96
C ALA A 159 16.24 -8.57 -12.46
N GLU A 160 16.48 -7.59 -11.60
CA GLU A 160 16.83 -7.79 -10.18
C GLU A 160 15.83 -7.17 -9.21
N TYR A 161 15.14 -6.09 -9.62
CA TYR A 161 14.34 -5.23 -8.77
C TYR A 161 12.95 -4.94 -9.34
N LEU A 162 12.06 -4.60 -8.43
CA LEU A 162 10.77 -3.97 -8.69
C LEU A 162 10.82 -2.51 -8.24
N TYR A 163 10.11 -1.65 -8.95
CA TYR A 163 10.10 -0.21 -8.72
C TYR A 163 8.66 0.30 -8.62
N LEU A 164 8.38 1.07 -7.58
CA LEU A 164 7.15 1.84 -7.41
C LEU A 164 7.52 3.33 -7.39
N ILE A 165 6.92 4.12 -8.27
CA ILE A 165 7.08 5.57 -8.35
C ILE A 165 5.86 6.22 -7.74
N MET A 166 6.06 6.87 -6.61
CA MET A 166 5.03 7.43 -5.75
C MET A 166 5.19 8.94 -5.62
N GLU A 167 4.14 9.62 -5.17
CA GLU A 167 4.26 11.03 -4.79
C GLU A 167 5.29 11.20 -3.65
N TYR A 168 6.11 12.24 -3.76
CA TYR A 168 7.04 12.61 -2.70
C TYR A 168 6.32 13.47 -1.64
N LEU A 169 6.46 13.08 -0.38
CA LEU A 169 5.86 13.75 0.77
C LEU A 169 6.96 14.37 1.66
N PRO A 170 7.27 15.66 1.52
CA PRO A 170 8.44 16.28 2.17
C PRO A 170 8.28 16.49 3.68
N GLY A 171 7.09 16.27 4.24
CA GLY A 171 6.84 16.38 5.68
C GLY A 171 7.43 15.24 6.51
N GLY A 172 7.96 14.19 5.86
CA GLY A 172 8.50 13.02 6.54
C GLY A 172 7.40 12.11 7.07
N ASP A 173 7.74 11.29 8.06
CA ASP A 173 6.84 10.34 8.71
C ASP A 173 6.47 10.78 10.15
N MET A 174 5.35 10.27 10.66
CA MET A 174 4.85 10.58 12.00
C MET A 174 5.82 10.12 13.10
N MET A 175 6.59 9.06 12.87
CA MET A 175 7.62 8.61 13.82
C MET A 175 8.68 9.70 14.01
N THR A 176 9.16 10.32 12.93
CA THR A 176 10.11 11.44 12.97
C THR A 176 9.52 12.66 13.68
N LEU A 177 8.23 12.94 13.52
CA LEU A 177 7.55 13.99 14.28
C LEU A 177 7.53 13.68 15.79
N LEU A 178 7.18 12.46 16.17
CA LEU A 178 7.15 12.02 17.57
C LEU A 178 8.52 12.03 18.23
N MET A 179 9.57 11.65 17.51
CA MET A 179 10.95 11.74 18.01
C MET A 179 11.44 13.17 18.24
N ARG A 180 10.86 14.17 17.54
CA ARG A 180 11.21 15.59 17.72
C ARG A 180 10.38 16.28 18.80
N ALA A 181 9.10 15.92 18.90
CA ALA A 181 8.15 16.57 19.78
C ALA A 181 8.05 15.92 21.18
N ASP A 182 8.59 14.70 21.35
CA ASP A 182 8.43 13.80 22.51
C ASP A 182 6.98 13.35 22.75
N THR A 183 6.03 14.28 22.80
CA THR A 183 4.59 14.07 22.94
C THR A 183 3.83 15.12 22.13
N LEU A 184 2.62 14.79 21.69
CA LEU A 184 1.71 15.70 21.02
C LEU A 184 0.61 16.13 21.98
N THR A 185 0.19 17.39 21.86
CA THR A 185 -1.01 17.85 22.57
C THR A 185 -2.24 17.12 22.07
N GLU A 186 -3.27 16.98 22.91
CA GLU A 186 -4.52 16.32 22.51
C GLU A 186 -5.16 16.93 21.27
N ASN A 187 -5.02 18.24 21.06
CA ASN A 187 -5.57 18.89 19.87
C ASN A 187 -4.83 18.47 18.59
N VAL A 188 -3.50 18.37 18.64
CA VAL A 188 -2.68 17.92 17.52
C VAL A 188 -2.89 16.42 17.28
N ALA A 189 -2.90 15.61 18.33
CA ALA A 189 -3.19 14.18 18.25
C ALA A 189 -4.59 13.92 17.67
N ARG A 190 -5.61 14.69 18.08
CA ARG A 190 -6.98 14.57 17.55
C ARG A 190 -7.05 14.78 16.05
N PHE A 191 -6.32 15.76 15.53
CA PHE A 191 -6.25 16.01 14.10
C PHE A 191 -5.66 14.81 13.34
N TYR A 192 -4.51 14.30 13.79
CA TYR A 192 -3.84 13.18 13.11
C TYR A 192 -4.58 11.86 13.26
N ILE A 193 -5.12 11.56 14.45
CA ILE A 193 -5.95 10.36 14.65
C ILE A 193 -7.22 10.43 13.79
N ALA A 194 -7.86 11.60 13.67
CA ALA A 194 -9.01 11.75 12.79
C ALA A 194 -8.65 11.50 11.31
N GLN A 195 -7.50 11.99 10.83
CA GLN A 195 -7.03 11.67 9.47
C GLN A 195 -6.72 10.19 9.30
N SER A 196 -6.12 9.55 10.31
CA SER A 196 -5.88 8.11 10.32
C SER A 196 -7.18 7.31 10.24
N VAL A 197 -8.24 7.74 10.94
CA VAL A 197 -9.56 7.11 10.82
C VAL A 197 -10.10 7.19 9.40
N LEU A 198 -9.97 8.33 8.72
CA LEU A 198 -10.40 8.48 7.32
C LEU A 198 -9.56 7.62 6.36
N ALA A 199 -8.24 7.55 6.56
CA ALA A 199 -7.35 6.72 5.75
C ALA A 199 -7.67 5.23 5.89
N ILE A 200 -7.82 4.75 7.13
CA ILE A 200 -8.15 3.35 7.44
C ILE A 200 -9.55 3.00 6.92
N GLU A 201 -10.54 3.89 7.12
CA GLU A 201 -11.89 3.70 6.55
C GLU A 201 -11.84 3.59 5.01
N SER A 202 -11.00 4.39 4.35
CA SER A 202 -10.87 4.38 2.89
C SER A 202 -10.35 3.04 2.36
N ILE A 203 -9.38 2.41 3.03
CA ILE A 203 -8.88 1.10 2.62
C ILE A 203 -9.86 -0.02 2.95
N HIS A 204 -10.53 0.05 4.12
CA HIS A 204 -11.52 -0.94 4.54
C HIS A 204 -12.73 -0.96 3.60
N LYS A 205 -13.16 0.20 3.08
CA LYS A 205 -14.21 0.31 2.05
C LYS A 205 -13.88 -0.39 0.74
N HIS A 206 -12.59 -0.55 0.43
CA HIS A 206 -12.11 -1.28 -0.75
C HIS A 206 -11.73 -2.73 -0.40
N ASN A 207 -12.19 -3.24 0.74
CA ASN A 207 -11.95 -4.62 1.20
C ASN A 207 -10.46 -4.96 1.40
N TYR A 208 -9.66 -3.99 1.83
CA TYR A 208 -8.27 -4.21 2.23
C TYR A 208 -8.09 -4.02 3.73
N ILE A 209 -7.33 -4.90 4.38
CA ILE A 209 -6.85 -4.72 5.76
C ILE A 209 -5.37 -4.35 5.71
N HIS A 210 -4.93 -3.32 6.46
CA HIS A 210 -3.55 -2.86 6.43
C HIS A 210 -2.58 -3.80 7.16
N ARG A 211 -2.94 -4.23 8.38
CA ARG A 211 -2.19 -5.14 9.27
C ARG A 211 -0.86 -4.61 9.84
N ASP A 212 -0.35 -3.50 9.31
CA ASP A 212 0.90 -2.87 9.78
C ASP A 212 0.76 -1.35 9.97
N ILE A 213 -0.31 -0.91 10.62
CA ILE A 213 -0.49 0.50 10.95
C ILE A 213 0.49 0.87 12.06
N LYS A 214 1.41 1.78 11.75
CA LYS A 214 2.45 2.29 12.67
C LYS A 214 2.85 3.72 12.28
N PRO A 215 3.47 4.51 13.16
CA PRO A 215 3.78 5.91 12.87
C PRO A 215 4.73 6.08 11.66
N ASP A 216 5.62 5.12 11.39
CA ASP A 216 6.52 5.15 10.22
C ASP A 216 5.76 5.11 8.88
N ASN A 217 4.55 4.53 8.88
CA ASN A 217 3.72 4.37 7.68
C ASN A 217 2.76 5.57 7.48
N LEU A 218 2.69 6.49 8.43
CA LEU A 218 1.87 7.71 8.38
C LEU A 218 2.74 8.89 7.90
N LEU A 219 2.68 9.22 6.62
CA LEU A 219 3.52 10.26 6.02
C LEU A 219 2.80 11.61 6.00
N LEU A 220 3.57 12.70 6.04
CA LEU A 220 3.06 14.07 6.05
C LEU A 220 3.39 14.78 4.73
N ASP A 221 2.39 15.42 4.13
CA ASP A 221 2.59 16.27 2.97
C ASP A 221 3.24 17.62 3.34
N LYS A 222 3.52 18.45 2.33
CA LYS A 222 4.11 19.79 2.53
C LYS A 222 3.25 20.75 3.36
N ASN A 223 1.96 20.48 3.46
CA ASN A 223 0.99 21.29 4.20
C ASN A 223 0.79 20.73 5.62
N GLY A 224 1.29 19.53 5.93
CA GLY A 224 1.16 18.86 7.22
C GLY A 224 -0.01 17.88 7.31
N HIS A 225 -0.68 17.56 6.20
CA HIS A 225 -1.74 16.54 6.18
C HIS A 225 -1.15 15.14 6.06
N MET A 226 -1.78 14.19 6.75
CA MET A 226 -1.35 12.80 6.79
C MET A 226 -1.88 12.01 5.61
N LYS A 227 -0.99 11.18 5.04
CA LYS A 227 -1.28 10.15 4.04
C LYS A 227 -0.70 8.81 4.46
N LEU A 228 -1.47 7.75 4.27
CA LEU A 228 -1.07 6.38 4.57
C LEU A 228 -0.19 5.81 3.46
N SER A 229 0.86 5.12 3.86
CA SER A 229 1.87 4.49 2.99
C SER A 229 2.19 3.06 3.44
N ASP A 230 2.99 2.35 2.63
CA ASP A 230 3.51 1.00 2.89
C ASP A 230 2.44 -0.09 3.13
N PHE A 231 1.71 -0.40 2.07
CA PHE A 231 0.68 -1.43 2.03
C PHE A 231 1.26 -2.84 1.83
N GLY A 232 2.56 -3.03 2.08
CA GLY A 232 3.28 -4.29 1.86
C GLY A 232 2.74 -5.46 2.67
N LEU A 233 1.99 -5.20 3.74
CA LEU A 233 1.28 -6.22 4.51
C LEU A 233 -0.23 -6.18 4.27
N CYS A 234 -0.74 -5.52 3.24
CA CYS A 234 -2.18 -5.56 2.97
C CYS A 234 -2.64 -6.91 2.43
N LYS A 235 -3.82 -7.37 2.84
CA LYS A 235 -4.49 -8.53 2.25
C LYS A 235 -5.90 -8.14 1.79
N PRO A 236 -6.32 -8.51 0.56
CA PRO A 236 -7.72 -8.39 0.18
C PRO A 236 -8.58 -9.32 1.03
N LEU A 237 -9.80 -8.90 1.36
CA LEU A 237 -10.79 -9.76 1.99
C LEU A 237 -11.32 -10.75 0.93
N ASP A 238 -10.86 -12.00 0.99
CA ASP A 238 -11.44 -13.08 0.18
C ASP A 238 -12.74 -13.54 0.84
N CYS A 239 -13.88 -13.06 0.35
CA CYS A 239 -15.21 -13.39 0.91
C CYS A 239 -15.71 -14.81 0.61
N THR A 240 -14.87 -15.74 0.16
CA THR A 240 -15.26 -17.13 -0.18
C THR A 240 -14.55 -18.22 0.62
N THR A 241 -13.67 -17.86 1.55
CA THR A 241 -13.04 -18.82 2.48
C THR A 241 -12.85 -18.18 3.85
N LEU A 242 -13.94 -17.93 4.55
CA LEU A 242 -13.92 -17.93 6.02
C LEU A 242 -14.12 -19.38 6.46
N PRO A 243 -13.09 -20.10 6.95
CA PRO A 243 -13.36 -21.30 7.70
C PRO A 243 -14.05 -20.86 8.99
N ALA A 244 -15.34 -21.11 9.10
CA ALA A 244 -15.99 -21.23 10.39
C ALA A 244 -15.29 -22.38 11.14
N LEU A 245 -14.31 -22.06 11.98
CA LEU A 245 -13.78 -23.03 12.93
C LEU A 245 -14.73 -23.03 14.13
N HIS A 246 -15.58 -24.05 14.13
CA HIS A 246 -16.48 -24.44 15.21
C HIS A 246 -15.82 -24.28 16.59
N GLU A 247 -16.48 -23.50 17.45
CA GLU A 247 -16.48 -23.72 18.89
C GLU A 247 -16.99 -25.16 19.15
N ASN A 248 -16.09 -26.05 19.59
CA ASN A 248 -16.36 -27.20 20.47
C ASN A 248 -15.12 -28.11 20.50
N ARG A 249 -14.14 -27.74 21.34
CA ARG A 249 -13.35 -28.72 22.08
C ARG A 249 -13.21 -28.21 23.51
N THR A 250 -13.92 -28.87 24.41
CA THR A 250 -13.68 -28.84 25.84
C THR A 250 -12.20 -29.09 26.11
N MET A 251 -11.56 -28.18 26.83
CA MET A 251 -10.20 -28.34 27.33
C MET A 251 -10.26 -29.33 28.49
N ASP A 252 -9.73 -30.53 28.28
CA ASP A 252 -9.37 -31.42 29.38
C ASP A 252 -8.06 -30.91 30.00
N ASP A 253 -8.10 -30.79 31.32
CA ASP A 253 -7.00 -30.49 32.23
C ASP A 253 -5.96 -31.63 32.20
N GLU A 254 -4.74 -31.37 32.65
CA GLU A 254 -3.56 -32.26 32.69
C GLU A 254 -2.57 -32.17 31.51
N ASN A 255 -1.66 -31.19 31.58
CA ASN A 255 -0.21 -31.40 31.41
C ASN A 255 0.58 -30.12 31.73
N LEU A 256 0.59 -29.76 33.02
CA LEU A 256 1.48 -28.76 33.59
C LEU A 256 2.49 -29.45 34.52
N THR A 257 3.44 -30.17 33.93
CA THR A 257 4.68 -30.56 34.60
C THR A 257 5.72 -30.90 33.54
N GLU A 258 6.69 -30.01 33.32
CA GLU A 258 8.11 -30.35 33.40
C GLU A 258 9.00 -29.09 33.16
N PRO A 259 9.92 -28.76 34.07
CA PRO A 259 10.93 -27.74 33.86
C PRO A 259 12.16 -28.36 33.18
N MET A 260 12.66 -27.75 32.11
CA MET A 260 14.00 -28.05 31.59
C MET A 260 14.97 -26.93 31.97
N ASP A 261 15.76 -27.24 33.00
CA ASP A 261 17.03 -26.58 33.32
C ASP A 261 18.06 -26.85 32.21
N VAL A 262 18.67 -25.79 31.70
CA VAL A 262 19.97 -25.84 31.01
C VAL A 262 20.83 -24.69 31.56
N ASP A 263 21.70 -25.05 32.51
CA ASP A 263 22.93 -24.32 32.86
C ASP A 263 23.84 -24.21 31.61
N GLY A 264 24.59 -23.15 31.35
CA GLY A 264 24.81 -21.93 32.10
C GLY A 264 25.75 -20.95 31.39
N CYS A 265 26.13 -19.92 32.14
CA CYS A 265 27.18 -18.91 31.89
C CYS A 265 26.82 -17.69 31.02
N PHE A 266 26.07 -16.74 31.62
CA PHE A 266 26.38 -15.31 31.52
C PHE A 266 26.19 -14.66 32.91
N PRO A 267 27.20 -13.97 33.47
CA PRO A 267 27.11 -13.39 34.80
C PRO A 267 26.36 -12.05 34.79
N ASP A 268 25.58 -11.83 35.85
CA ASP A 268 25.01 -10.55 36.29
C ASP A 268 23.89 -9.92 35.45
N ALA A 269 22.71 -10.55 35.47
CA ALA A 269 21.42 -9.88 35.26
C ALA A 269 20.45 -10.13 36.43
N VAL A 270 20.95 -10.06 37.67
CA VAL A 270 20.10 -9.94 38.86
C VAL A 270 19.72 -8.47 39.03
N ASN A 271 18.80 -8.03 38.19
CA ASN A 271 17.90 -6.90 38.40
C ASN A 271 17.01 -6.80 37.16
N GLY A 272 15.76 -7.26 37.26
CA GLY A 272 14.75 -6.89 36.29
C GLY A 272 14.67 -5.36 36.23
N SER A 273 15.05 -4.77 35.10
CA SER A 273 14.98 -3.34 34.83
C SER A 273 13.52 -2.90 34.76
N THR A 274 12.86 -2.85 35.92
CA THR A 274 11.62 -2.11 36.08
C THR A 274 12.01 -0.64 36.03
N TRP A 275 11.78 0.01 34.89
CA TRP A 275 12.07 1.42 34.67
C TRP A 275 11.48 2.27 35.79
N LYS A 276 12.29 3.15 36.38
CA LYS A 276 11.89 3.90 37.58
C LYS A 276 11.11 5.17 37.24
N SER A 277 11.15 5.64 35.98
CA SER A 277 10.34 6.78 35.53
C SER A 277 9.85 6.67 34.07
N PRO A 278 8.66 7.24 33.73
CA PRO A 278 8.17 7.34 32.35
C PRO A 278 9.13 8.10 31.41
N ARG A 279 9.93 9.04 31.94
CA ARG A 279 10.95 9.77 31.17
C ARG A 279 12.11 8.88 30.74
N GLU A 280 12.56 7.98 31.61
CA GLU A 280 13.58 6.98 31.26
C GLU A 280 13.07 6.05 30.15
N GLN A 281 11.80 5.64 30.24
CA GLN A 281 11.17 4.77 29.23
C GLN A 281 11.10 5.46 27.87
N LEU A 282 10.73 6.74 27.82
CA LEU A 282 10.72 7.55 26.59
C LEU A 282 12.12 7.65 25.96
N GLN A 283 13.13 8.05 26.73
CA GLN A 283 14.50 8.19 26.23
C GLN A 283 15.05 6.86 25.70
N HIS A 284 14.79 5.78 26.44
CA HIS A 284 15.20 4.44 26.04
C HIS A 284 14.50 4.00 24.74
N TRP A 285 13.19 4.22 24.66
CA TRP A 285 12.41 3.93 23.46
C TRP A 285 12.94 4.71 22.25
N GLN A 286 13.20 6.02 22.36
CA GLN A 286 13.76 6.82 21.26
C GLN A 286 15.15 6.36 20.81
N MET A 287 15.99 5.88 21.74
CA MET A 287 17.31 5.34 21.41
C MET A 287 17.21 4.00 20.69
N ASN A 288 16.37 3.09 21.21
CA ASN A 288 16.19 1.77 20.62
C ASN A 288 15.41 1.83 19.31
N ARG A 289 14.46 2.74 19.16
CA ARG A 289 13.70 2.92 17.92
C ARG A 289 14.58 3.41 16.79
N ARG A 290 15.50 4.34 17.06
CA ARG A 290 16.56 4.72 16.10
C ARG A 290 17.36 3.51 15.64
N LYS A 291 17.72 2.58 16.54
CA LYS A 291 18.42 1.32 16.17
C LYS A 291 17.50 0.35 15.40
N LEU A 292 16.24 0.22 15.81
CA LEU A 292 15.24 -0.69 15.23
C LEU A 292 14.77 -0.25 13.85
N ALA A 293 14.78 1.05 13.55
CA ALA A 293 14.57 1.57 12.19
C ALA A 293 15.59 1.01 11.18
N PHE A 294 16.76 0.55 11.66
CA PHE A 294 17.79 -0.11 10.86
C PHE A 294 17.72 -1.66 10.90
N SER A 295 16.83 -2.24 11.70
CA SER A 295 16.68 -3.69 11.87
C SER A 295 15.63 -4.28 10.91
N THR A 296 15.87 -5.49 10.43
CA THR A 296 14.90 -6.23 9.59
C THR A 296 13.74 -6.83 10.39
N VAL A 297 13.90 -6.92 11.72
CA VAL A 297 12.88 -7.39 12.65
C VAL A 297 12.19 -6.13 13.19
N GLY A 298 11.04 -5.78 12.62
CA GLY A 298 10.22 -4.66 13.08
C GLY A 298 9.75 -4.87 14.53
N THR A 299 9.23 -3.82 15.16
CA THR A 299 8.80 -3.90 16.56
C THR A 299 7.30 -4.24 16.65
N PRO A 300 6.90 -5.25 17.46
CA PRO A 300 5.51 -5.70 17.53
C PRO A 300 4.56 -4.75 18.29
N ASP A 301 4.99 -3.55 18.64
CA ASP A 301 4.30 -2.64 19.58
C ASP A 301 2.86 -2.28 19.17
N TYR A 302 2.57 -2.28 17.87
CA TYR A 302 1.28 -1.88 17.31
C TYR A 302 0.41 -3.08 16.88
N ILE A 303 0.90 -4.31 17.06
CA ILE A 303 0.21 -5.52 16.59
C ILE A 303 -0.93 -5.86 17.55
N ALA A 304 -2.09 -6.19 17.00
CA ALA A 304 -3.25 -6.61 17.77
C ALA A 304 -3.09 -8.03 18.36
N PRO A 305 -3.64 -8.32 19.55
CA PRO A 305 -3.47 -9.61 20.22
C PRO A 305 -4.03 -10.78 19.39
N GLU A 306 -5.14 -10.59 18.67
CA GLU A 306 -5.72 -11.62 17.80
C GLU A 306 -4.82 -12.01 16.61
N VAL A 307 -4.02 -11.06 16.11
CA VAL A 307 -3.04 -11.30 15.05
C VAL A 307 -1.88 -12.15 15.59
N LEU A 308 -1.43 -11.88 16.83
CA LEU A 308 -0.41 -12.69 17.51
C LEU A 308 -0.90 -14.11 17.82
N LEU A 309 -2.14 -14.23 18.28
CA LEU A 309 -2.75 -15.51 18.66
C LEU A 309 -3.25 -16.34 17.46
N LYS A 310 -3.19 -15.79 16.24
CA LYS A 310 -3.64 -16.45 15.00
C LYS A 310 -5.10 -16.95 15.06
N LYS A 311 -5.96 -16.31 15.85
CA LYS A 311 -7.36 -16.73 16.08
C LYS A 311 -8.33 -16.36 14.93
N GLY A 312 -7.79 -16.02 13.76
CA GLY A 312 -8.53 -15.26 12.75
C GLY A 312 -8.62 -13.79 13.16
N TYR A 313 -8.55 -12.90 12.18
CA TYR A 313 -8.63 -11.46 12.39
C TYR A 313 -9.31 -10.83 11.16
N GLY A 314 -10.02 -9.73 11.39
CA GLY A 314 -10.62 -8.90 10.37
C GLY A 314 -10.02 -7.50 10.33
N MET A 315 -10.82 -6.55 9.85
CA MET A 315 -10.44 -5.14 9.70
C MET A 315 -10.25 -4.42 11.05
N GLU A 316 -10.78 -4.99 12.12
CA GLU A 316 -10.70 -4.47 13.48
C GLU A 316 -9.27 -4.40 14.05
N CYS A 317 -8.33 -5.17 13.50
CA CYS A 317 -6.94 -5.16 13.98
C CYS A 317 -6.26 -3.80 13.73
N ASP A 318 -6.64 -3.11 12.66
CA ASP A 318 -6.08 -1.79 12.33
C ASP A 318 -6.53 -0.73 13.35
N TRP A 319 -7.72 -0.89 13.94
CA TRP A 319 -8.22 -0.01 15.00
C TRP A 319 -7.47 -0.18 16.32
N TRP A 320 -7.00 -1.39 16.63
CA TRP A 320 -6.10 -1.62 17.76
C TRP A 320 -4.80 -0.86 17.57
N SER A 321 -4.18 -1.00 16.40
CA SER A 321 -2.94 -0.29 16.06
C SER A 321 -3.12 1.23 16.18
N LEU A 322 -4.26 1.76 15.74
CA LEU A 322 -4.59 3.18 15.91
C LEU A 322 -4.68 3.59 17.38
N GLY A 323 -5.24 2.75 18.26
CA GLY A 323 -5.26 2.98 19.70
C GLY A 323 -3.87 3.02 20.32
N ALA A 324 -2.97 2.13 19.87
CA ALA A 324 -1.58 2.10 20.31
C ALA A 324 -0.81 3.37 19.86
N ILE A 325 -1.03 3.82 18.62
CA ILE A 325 -0.47 5.08 18.10
C ILE A 325 -1.02 6.28 18.87
N MET A 326 -2.33 6.32 19.16
CA MET A 326 -2.93 7.39 19.96
C MET A 326 -2.31 7.47 21.35
N TYR A 327 -2.08 6.32 21.99
CA TYR A 327 -1.39 6.27 23.28
C TYR A 327 0.03 6.82 23.16
N GLU A 328 0.81 6.38 22.16
CA GLU A 328 2.17 6.85 21.92
C GLU A 328 2.23 8.36 21.64
N MET A 329 1.31 8.90 20.83
CA MET A 329 1.23 10.34 20.59
C MET A 329 1.06 11.16 21.87
N LEU A 330 0.27 10.64 22.82
CA LEU A 330 -0.10 11.39 24.02
C LEU A 330 0.83 11.13 25.21
N VAL A 331 1.43 9.95 25.29
CA VAL A 331 2.26 9.50 26.41
C VAL A 331 3.76 9.51 26.06
N GLY A 332 4.09 9.40 24.78
CA GLY A 332 5.44 9.46 24.21
C GLY A 332 6.08 8.11 23.89
N TYR A 333 5.50 7.01 24.35
CA TYR A 333 5.96 5.65 24.05
C TYR A 333 4.78 4.69 23.89
N PRO A 334 4.92 3.57 23.16
CA PRO A 334 3.84 2.60 22.97
C PRO A 334 3.42 1.93 24.29
N PRO A 335 2.12 1.58 24.44
CA PRO A 335 1.56 1.12 25.72
C PRO A 335 2.19 -0.16 26.26
N PHE A 336 2.70 -1.02 25.40
CA PHE A 336 3.23 -2.34 25.77
C PHE A 336 4.75 -2.46 25.59
N TYR A 337 5.45 -1.34 25.42
CA TYR A 337 6.88 -1.32 25.12
C TYR A 337 7.74 -2.09 26.14
N SER A 338 8.73 -2.83 25.64
CA SER A 338 9.73 -3.56 26.40
C SER A 338 11.01 -3.73 25.60
N ASP A 339 12.12 -4.04 26.27
CA ASP A 339 13.44 -4.23 25.64
C ASP A 339 13.48 -5.46 24.72
N ASP A 340 12.76 -6.49 25.13
CA ASP A 340 12.66 -7.76 24.42
C ASP A 340 11.31 -7.85 23.67
N PRO A 341 11.32 -8.07 22.34
CA PRO A 341 10.09 -8.20 21.55
C PRO A 341 9.14 -9.30 22.03
N ILE A 342 9.66 -10.40 22.59
CA ILE A 342 8.83 -11.49 23.11
C ILE A 342 8.07 -11.03 24.35
N THR A 343 8.73 -10.26 25.21
CA THR A 343 8.12 -9.62 26.37
C THR A 343 7.06 -8.60 25.95
N THR A 344 7.30 -7.81 24.90
CA THR A 344 6.28 -6.92 24.31
C THR A 344 5.06 -7.73 23.84
N CYS A 345 5.25 -8.83 23.11
CA CYS A 345 4.16 -9.72 22.70
C CYS A 345 3.39 -10.28 23.90
N ARG A 346 4.08 -10.68 24.97
CA ARG A 346 3.43 -11.16 26.20
C ARG A 346 2.58 -10.08 26.86
N LYS A 347 3.08 -8.83 26.93
CA LYS A 347 2.33 -7.68 27.45
C LYS A 347 1.09 -7.39 26.59
N ILE A 348 1.19 -7.50 25.27
CA ILE A 348 0.06 -7.33 24.33
C ILE A 348 -1.00 -8.41 24.56
N VAL A 349 -0.62 -9.68 24.67
CA VAL A 349 -1.57 -10.77 24.93
C VAL A 349 -2.29 -10.59 26.27
N HIS A 350 -1.57 -10.09 27.29
CA HIS A 350 -2.11 -9.79 28.62
C HIS A 350 -2.42 -8.30 28.81
N TRP A 351 -2.87 -7.61 27.76
CA TRP A 351 -3.06 -6.15 27.76
C TRP A 351 -3.90 -5.63 28.93
N ARG A 352 -4.91 -6.40 29.38
CA ARG A 352 -5.78 -6.04 30.53
C ARG A 352 -5.01 -5.73 31.81
N ASN A 353 -3.86 -6.38 32.01
CA ASN A 353 -3.03 -6.22 33.21
C ASN A 353 -1.90 -5.20 33.02
N HIS A 354 -1.57 -4.88 31.76
CA HIS A 354 -0.40 -4.11 31.39
C HIS A 354 -0.71 -2.72 30.81
N LEU A 355 -1.93 -2.47 30.34
CA LEU A 355 -2.35 -1.15 29.91
C LEU A 355 -2.48 -0.23 31.14
N ARG A 356 -1.55 0.71 31.27
CA ARG A 356 -1.51 1.68 32.38
C ARG A 356 -1.24 3.06 31.83
N PHE A 357 -1.87 4.08 32.41
CA PHE A 357 -1.65 5.48 32.03
C PHE A 357 -0.78 6.16 33.09
N PRO A 358 0.37 6.75 32.72
CA PRO A 358 1.18 7.54 33.65
C PRO A 358 0.40 8.74 34.19
N GLU A 359 0.54 9.03 35.47
CA GLU A 359 -0.12 10.19 36.11
C GLU A 359 0.36 11.53 35.50
N ASP A 360 1.61 11.58 35.06
CA ASP A 360 2.24 12.76 34.47
C ASP A 360 1.68 13.16 33.10
N ALA A 361 1.00 12.23 32.39
CA ALA A 361 0.53 12.45 31.02
C ALA A 361 -0.69 13.39 30.93
N LYS A 362 -1.36 13.71 32.06
CA LYS A 362 -2.48 14.66 32.15
C LYS A 362 -3.58 14.50 31.06
N LEU A 363 -3.90 13.27 30.70
CA LEU A 363 -4.89 12.95 29.66
C LEU A 363 -6.32 13.20 30.12
N THR A 364 -7.15 13.73 29.23
CA THR A 364 -8.60 13.88 29.45
C THR A 364 -9.29 12.53 29.63
N PRO A 365 -10.42 12.47 30.35
CA PRO A 365 -11.22 11.25 30.48
C PRO A 365 -11.65 10.70 29.12
N ASP A 366 -12.02 11.58 28.18
CA ASP A 366 -12.43 11.20 26.83
C ASP A 366 -11.29 10.57 26.02
N ALA A 367 -10.05 11.06 26.18
CA ALA A 367 -8.88 10.46 25.53
C ALA A 367 -8.59 9.06 26.07
N LYS A 368 -8.66 8.89 27.40
CA LYS A 368 -8.48 7.58 28.06
C LYS A 368 -9.58 6.60 27.65
N ASP A 369 -10.84 7.03 27.60
CA ASP A 369 -11.97 6.20 27.18
C ASP A 369 -11.80 5.72 25.73
N LEU A 370 -11.41 6.62 24.81
CA LEU A 370 -11.16 6.24 23.41
C LEU A 370 -10.03 5.20 23.30
N ILE A 371 -8.91 5.42 23.98
CA ILE A 371 -7.78 4.46 23.97
C ILE A 371 -8.24 3.11 24.51
N CYS A 372 -8.93 3.06 25.65
CA CYS A 372 -9.42 1.81 26.24
C CYS A 372 -10.41 1.08 25.33
N ARG A 373 -11.26 1.80 24.59
CA ARG A 373 -12.23 1.20 23.66
C ARG A 373 -11.62 0.76 22.32
N LEU A 374 -10.45 1.28 21.96
CA LEU A 374 -9.66 0.78 20.83
C LEU A 374 -8.75 -0.38 21.23
N LEU A 375 -8.15 -0.29 22.42
CA LEU A 375 -7.29 -1.32 23.02
C LEU A 375 -8.11 -2.28 23.90
N CYS A 376 -9.08 -2.95 23.29
CA CYS A 376 -9.85 -4.01 23.95
C CYS A 376 -10.09 -5.22 23.03
N ASP A 377 -10.84 -6.21 23.52
CA ASP A 377 -11.20 -7.39 22.74
C ASP A 377 -12.02 -7.02 21.50
N VAL A 378 -11.85 -7.81 20.45
CA VAL A 378 -12.46 -7.60 19.12
C VAL A 378 -13.97 -7.33 19.18
N GLU A 379 -14.70 -8.06 20.02
CA GLU A 379 -16.16 -7.97 20.12
C GLU A 379 -16.65 -6.61 20.65
N GLN A 380 -15.89 -5.99 21.55
CA GLN A 380 -16.24 -4.72 22.19
C GLN A 380 -15.50 -3.53 21.57
N ARG A 381 -14.59 -3.79 20.63
CA ARG A 381 -13.73 -2.78 20.03
C ARG A 381 -14.52 -1.78 19.21
N LEU A 382 -14.26 -0.50 19.43
CA LEU A 382 -14.79 0.54 18.55
C LEU A 382 -14.24 0.35 17.13
N GLY A 383 -15.15 0.36 16.16
CA GLY A 383 -14.80 0.16 14.75
C GLY A 383 -15.16 -1.22 14.20
N THR A 384 -15.53 -2.19 15.06
CA THR A 384 -16.04 -3.51 14.61
C THR A 384 -17.35 -3.36 13.83
N GLY A 385 -18.23 -2.43 14.23
CA GLY A 385 -19.43 -2.05 13.47
C GLY A 385 -19.18 -0.98 12.39
N GLY A 386 -17.91 -0.70 12.09
CA GLY A 386 -17.48 0.31 11.12
C GLY A 386 -16.99 1.62 11.74
N ALA A 387 -16.25 2.39 10.93
CA ALA A 387 -15.58 3.63 11.35
C ALA A 387 -16.52 4.71 11.93
N ARG A 388 -17.83 4.66 11.63
CA ARG A 388 -18.83 5.59 12.17
C ARG A 388 -18.89 5.58 13.71
N GLN A 389 -18.67 4.42 14.33
CA GLN A 389 -18.64 4.31 15.79
C GLN A 389 -17.48 5.11 16.40
N ILE A 390 -16.31 5.06 15.76
CA ILE A 390 -15.13 5.83 16.18
C ILE A 390 -15.40 7.33 15.98
N LYS A 391 -15.94 7.71 14.82
CA LYS A 391 -16.25 9.12 14.50
C LYS A 391 -17.25 9.78 15.46
N ALA A 392 -18.16 8.99 16.02
CA ALA A 392 -19.17 9.47 16.96
C ALA A 392 -18.66 9.60 18.41
N HIS A 393 -17.41 9.20 18.69
CA HIS A 393 -16.86 9.26 20.03
C HIS A 393 -16.73 10.71 20.54
N PRO A 394 -17.05 11.02 21.81
CA PRO A 394 -17.00 12.39 22.36
C PRO A 394 -15.66 13.09 22.21
N TRP A 395 -14.56 12.33 22.19
CA TRP A 395 -13.22 12.87 21.95
C TRP A 395 -13.06 13.57 20.59
N PHE A 396 -13.90 13.27 19.60
CA PHE A 396 -13.91 13.92 18.28
C PHE A 396 -14.99 15.00 18.13
N LYS A 397 -15.64 15.47 19.21
CA LYS A 397 -16.76 16.42 19.14
C LYS A 397 -16.51 17.69 18.30
N ASP A 398 -15.26 18.15 18.25
CA ASP A 398 -14.87 19.38 17.54
C ASP A 398 -14.32 19.12 16.13
N VAL A 399 -14.37 17.86 15.64
CA VAL A 399 -13.80 17.45 14.36
C VAL A 399 -14.84 17.53 13.25
N VAL A 400 -14.54 18.33 12.22
CA VAL A 400 -15.33 18.42 10.99
C VAL A 400 -14.76 17.45 9.96
N TRP A 401 -15.30 16.22 9.93
CA TRP A 401 -14.77 15.10 9.14
C TRP A 401 -14.67 15.39 7.63
N ASP A 402 -15.68 16.02 7.03
CA ASP A 402 -15.72 16.24 5.57
C ASP A 402 -14.70 17.28 5.09
N LYS A 403 -14.29 18.20 5.97
CA LYS A 403 -13.36 19.30 5.65
C LYS A 403 -11.97 19.11 6.25
N LEU A 404 -11.69 17.95 6.83
CA LEU A 404 -10.44 17.71 7.58
C LEU A 404 -9.17 17.87 6.72
N TYR A 405 -9.27 17.63 5.42
CA TYR A 405 -8.18 17.84 4.45
C TYR A 405 -8.19 19.23 3.78
N GLU A 406 -9.22 20.04 4.04
CA GLU A 406 -9.32 21.43 3.59
C GLU A 406 -8.89 22.42 4.68
N MET A 407 -8.94 22.00 5.95
CA MET A 407 -8.51 22.77 7.11
C MET A 407 -6.99 22.90 7.18
N GLU A 408 -6.50 23.93 7.86
CA GLU A 408 -5.07 24.06 8.14
C GLU A 408 -4.60 22.93 9.06
N ALA A 409 -3.45 22.33 8.74
CA ALA A 409 -2.91 21.21 9.50
C ALA A 409 -2.45 21.64 10.90
N ALA A 410 -2.63 20.74 11.88
CA ALA A 410 -2.24 21.00 13.26
C ALA A 410 -0.72 21.22 13.45
N PHE A 411 0.09 20.62 12.59
CA PHE A 411 1.52 20.88 12.51
C PHE A 411 1.93 20.99 11.05
N LYS A 412 2.60 22.09 10.72
CA LYS A 412 3.12 22.36 9.38
C LYS A 412 4.63 22.09 9.36
N PRO A 413 5.10 21.11 8.57
CA PRO A 413 6.52 20.82 8.48
C PRO A 413 7.26 22.00 7.83
N GLU A 414 8.43 22.32 8.34
CA GLU A 414 9.35 23.22 7.66
C GLU A 414 9.90 22.49 6.43
N VAL A 415 9.81 23.12 5.26
CA VAL A 415 10.27 22.56 3.98
C VAL A 415 10.90 23.70 3.17
N ASN A 416 12.22 23.64 2.98
CA ASN A 416 13.06 24.68 2.38
C ASN A 416 13.23 24.54 0.85
N GLY A 417 12.44 23.68 0.20
CA GLY A 417 12.45 23.48 -1.24
C GLY A 417 11.78 22.18 -1.66
N GLU A 418 11.65 21.95 -2.97
CA GLU A 418 10.97 20.75 -3.49
C GLU A 418 11.76 19.45 -3.30
N LEU A 419 13.09 19.57 -3.11
CA LEU A 419 14.02 18.46 -2.86
C LEU A 419 14.45 18.34 -1.39
N ASP A 420 13.81 19.08 -0.50
CA ASP A 420 14.23 19.15 0.90
C ASP A 420 13.90 17.86 1.65
N THR A 421 14.94 17.15 2.10
CA THR A 421 14.82 15.92 2.88
C THR A 421 15.07 16.09 4.38
N GLN A 422 15.03 17.32 4.92
CA GLN A 422 15.34 17.56 6.34
C GLN A 422 14.41 16.85 7.32
N ASN A 423 13.19 16.49 6.90
CA ASN A 423 12.21 15.76 7.72
C ASN A 423 12.38 14.24 7.65
N PHE A 424 13.41 13.75 6.96
CA PHE A 424 13.76 12.34 6.92
C PHE A 424 15.02 12.07 7.72
N MET A 425 15.16 10.83 8.21
CA MET A 425 16.44 10.36 8.71
C MET A 425 17.48 10.35 7.59
N LYS A 426 18.71 10.77 7.91
CA LYS A 426 19.82 10.67 6.97
C LYS A 426 20.35 9.24 6.97
N PHE A 427 20.46 8.65 5.79
CA PHE A 427 21.02 7.31 5.60
C PHE A 427 22.38 7.43 4.93
N ASP A 428 23.39 6.78 5.50
CA ASP A 428 24.71 6.67 4.87
C ASP A 428 24.59 5.81 3.61
N GLU A 429 25.16 6.24 2.49
CA GLU A 429 25.28 5.41 1.29
C GLU A 429 26.15 4.19 1.62
N LEU A 430 25.52 3.02 1.80
CA LEU A 430 26.23 1.76 1.89
C LEU A 430 26.56 1.33 0.47
N ASP A 431 27.82 1.54 0.11
CA ASP A 431 28.49 1.30 -1.18
C ASP A 431 27.91 2.06 -2.39
N PRO A 432 28.76 2.69 -3.22
CA PRO A 432 28.31 3.23 -4.48
C PRO A 432 27.67 2.10 -5.30
N PRO A 433 26.57 2.35 -6.03
CA PRO A 433 26.10 1.38 -7.01
C PRO A 433 27.28 1.06 -7.92
N ALA A 434 27.62 -0.22 -8.03
CA ALA A 434 28.60 -0.68 -9.01
C ALA A 434 28.23 0.00 -10.34
N GLN A 435 29.17 0.78 -10.89
CA GLN A 435 28.95 1.60 -12.08
C GLN A 435 28.17 0.77 -13.10
N ALA A 436 26.97 1.24 -13.45
CA ALA A 436 26.21 0.67 -14.54
C ALA A 436 27.15 0.65 -15.75
N ARG A 437 27.56 -0.55 -16.16
CA ARG A 437 28.45 -0.74 -17.31
C ARG A 437 27.81 0.01 -18.47
N THR A 438 28.47 1.08 -18.89
CA THR A 438 28.17 1.82 -20.12
C THR A 438 28.27 0.84 -21.28
N GLY A 439 27.12 0.32 -21.68
CA GLY A 439 26.98 -0.68 -22.73
C GLY A 439 25.65 -0.49 -23.41
N SER A 440 25.53 0.58 -24.18
CA SER A 440 24.54 0.72 -25.25
C SER A 440 24.69 -0.49 -26.18
N GLY A 441 23.73 -1.42 -26.11
CA GLY A 441 23.62 -2.59 -26.98
C GLY A 441 22.16 -2.94 -27.24
N PRO A 442 21.82 -3.43 -28.44
CA PRO A 442 20.45 -3.47 -28.94
C PRO A 442 19.59 -4.46 -28.15
N SER A 443 18.41 -4.02 -27.73
CA SER A 443 17.26 -4.81 -27.28
C SER A 443 17.60 -6.21 -26.75
N ARG A 444 18.11 -6.29 -25.51
CA ARG A 444 18.11 -7.58 -24.79
C ARG A 444 16.66 -8.01 -24.63
N LYS A 445 16.25 -8.98 -25.45
CA LYS A 445 15.06 -9.81 -25.22
C LYS A 445 15.14 -10.26 -23.76
N MET A 446 14.20 -9.84 -22.92
CA MET A 446 14.08 -10.36 -21.56
C MET A 446 13.97 -11.87 -21.65
N LEU A 447 15.05 -12.58 -21.33
CA LEU A 447 14.98 -14.01 -21.11
C LEU A 447 14.24 -14.17 -19.78
N LEU A 448 12.97 -14.55 -19.83
CA LEU A 448 12.12 -14.75 -18.66
C LEU A 448 12.81 -15.73 -17.71
N THR A 449 13.39 -15.22 -16.62
CA THR A 449 13.87 -16.11 -15.56
C THR A 449 12.66 -16.64 -14.78
N PRO A 450 12.74 -17.82 -14.14
CA PRO A 450 11.64 -18.33 -13.33
C PRO A 450 11.17 -17.33 -12.25
N LYS A 451 12.08 -16.46 -11.78
CA LYS A 451 11.80 -15.39 -10.83
C LYS A 451 10.95 -14.25 -11.43
N ASP A 452 11.02 -14.02 -12.74
CA ASP A 452 10.22 -13.00 -13.42
C ASP A 452 8.78 -13.45 -13.70
N LEU A 453 8.54 -14.77 -13.75
CA LEU A 453 7.21 -15.34 -13.96
C LEU A 453 6.24 -14.95 -12.83
N SER A 454 6.74 -14.90 -11.58
CA SER A 454 5.96 -14.47 -10.41
C SER A 454 5.52 -13.00 -10.46
N PHE A 455 6.19 -12.16 -11.26
CA PHE A 455 5.94 -10.71 -11.38
C PHE A 455 5.40 -10.31 -12.76
N VAL A 456 4.86 -11.26 -13.54
CA VAL A 456 4.17 -10.96 -14.79
C VAL A 456 2.99 -10.00 -14.53
N GLY A 457 2.91 -8.95 -15.34
CA GLY A 457 1.88 -7.91 -15.18
C GLY A 457 2.21 -6.83 -14.15
N TYR A 458 3.40 -6.83 -13.52
CA TYR A 458 3.79 -5.82 -12.51
C TYR A 458 3.74 -4.38 -13.02
N THR A 459 4.01 -4.16 -14.31
CA THR A 459 4.12 -2.83 -14.91
C THR A 459 2.78 -2.09 -14.97
N TYR A 460 2.69 -0.93 -14.30
CA TYR A 460 1.52 -0.06 -14.27
C TYR A 460 1.92 1.39 -14.61
N LYS A 461 1.02 2.12 -15.27
CA LYS A 461 1.22 3.54 -15.62
C LYS A 461 -0.11 4.28 -15.44
N ASN A 462 -0.14 5.21 -14.50
CA ASN A 462 -1.31 6.03 -14.19
C ASN A 462 -1.36 7.28 -15.09
N PHE A 463 -2.07 7.20 -16.22
CA PHE A 463 -2.10 8.29 -17.21
C PHE A 463 -2.83 9.54 -16.70
N ASP A 464 -3.82 9.41 -15.80
CA ASP A 464 -4.60 10.54 -15.29
C ASP A 464 -3.82 11.31 -14.21
N ALA A 465 -3.08 10.60 -13.36
CA ALA A 465 -2.19 11.21 -12.39
C ALA A 465 -1.10 12.07 -13.02
N VAL A 466 -0.51 11.57 -14.11
CA VAL A 466 0.59 12.24 -14.82
C VAL A 466 0.12 13.48 -15.57
N LYS A 467 -1.11 13.48 -16.11
CA LYS A 467 -1.71 14.66 -16.76
C LYS A 467 -1.98 15.79 -15.76
N GLY A 468 -2.45 15.47 -14.56
CA GLY A 468 -2.73 16.48 -13.52
C GLY A 468 -1.50 17.28 -13.09
N LEU A 469 -0.31 16.64 -13.02
CA LEU A 469 0.96 17.30 -12.69
C LEU A 469 1.40 18.28 -13.78
N ASN A 470 1.24 17.89 -15.05
CA ASN A 470 1.57 18.73 -16.20
C ASN A 470 0.64 19.95 -16.33
N GLN A 471 -0.66 19.79 -16.02
CA GLN A 471 -1.64 20.90 -16.08
C GLN A 471 -1.39 22.00 -15.03
N THR A 472 -0.90 21.65 -13.84
CA THR A 472 -0.50 22.65 -12.82
C THR A 472 0.63 23.56 -13.28
N PHE A 473 1.50 23.08 -14.17
CA PHE A 473 2.55 23.89 -14.80
C PHE A 473 2.06 24.69 -16.01
N ASP A 474 1.15 24.12 -16.82
CA ASP A 474 0.62 24.80 -18.01
C ASP A 474 -0.33 25.97 -17.68
N LEU A 475 -1.01 25.96 -16.53
CA LEU A 475 -1.83 27.10 -16.09
C LEU A 475 -1.02 28.38 -15.83
N LYS A 476 0.30 28.30 -15.61
CA LYS A 476 1.16 29.48 -15.47
C LYS A 476 1.62 30.07 -16.82
N ARG A 477 1.30 29.44 -17.96
CA ARG A 477 1.90 29.83 -19.25
C ARG A 477 0.92 30.18 -20.37
N SER A 478 -0.40 30.16 -20.17
CA SER A 478 -1.35 30.47 -21.25
C SER A 478 -2.55 31.30 -20.80
N MET A 479 -2.50 32.61 -21.09
CA MET A 479 -3.66 33.50 -21.17
C MET A 479 -3.83 33.91 -22.63
N SER A 480 -4.64 33.18 -23.40
CA SER A 480 -5.18 33.62 -24.69
C SER A 480 -6.49 32.86 -25.03
N PRO A 481 -7.41 33.43 -25.84
CA PRO A 481 -8.81 33.02 -25.86
C PRO A 481 -9.07 31.74 -26.67
N LYS A 482 -10.10 31.01 -26.21
CA LYS A 482 -10.43 29.61 -26.51
C LYS A 482 -10.95 29.40 -27.95
N ARG A 483 -10.31 28.48 -28.69
CA ARG A 483 -10.94 27.70 -29.77
C ARG A 483 -11.67 26.48 -29.16
N PRO A 484 -12.75 25.97 -29.78
CA PRO A 484 -13.41 24.76 -29.29
C PRO A 484 -12.42 23.58 -29.34
N SER A 485 -11.97 23.15 -28.16
CA SER A 485 -11.08 21.99 -28.00
C SER A 485 -11.91 20.71 -27.93
N ILE A 486 -11.37 19.60 -28.45
CA ILE A 486 -11.89 18.24 -28.22
C ILE A 486 -12.19 17.97 -26.74
N ASP A 487 -11.45 18.60 -25.81
CA ASP A 487 -11.69 18.46 -24.37
C ASP A 487 -13.05 19.03 -23.93
N SER A 488 -13.58 20.04 -24.63
CA SER A 488 -14.95 20.54 -24.40
C SER A 488 -16.02 19.54 -24.83
N ILE A 489 -15.77 18.75 -25.87
CA ILE A 489 -16.69 17.74 -26.43
C ILE A 489 -16.77 16.49 -25.54
N PHE A 490 -15.68 16.17 -24.83
CA PHE A 490 -15.62 15.08 -23.84
C PHE A 490 -15.96 15.55 -22.41
N SER A 491 -15.90 16.85 -22.11
CA SER A 491 -16.24 17.39 -20.77
C SER A 491 -17.72 17.23 -20.38
N ASN A 492 -18.63 17.19 -21.36
CA ASN A 492 -20.06 16.95 -21.12
C ASN A 492 -20.46 15.47 -21.08
N SER A 493 -19.51 14.55 -21.27
CA SER A 493 -19.70 13.12 -20.99
C SER A 493 -18.78 12.72 -19.86
N ARG A 494 -19.11 13.18 -18.65
CA ARG A 494 -18.67 12.55 -17.40
C ARG A 494 -19.40 11.21 -17.30
N THR A 495 -19.07 10.27 -18.19
CA THR A 495 -19.32 8.85 -17.97
C THR A 495 -18.30 8.43 -16.94
N ASP A 496 -18.78 8.29 -15.70
CA ASP A 496 -18.06 7.67 -14.60
C ASP A 496 -17.38 6.39 -15.11
N TYR A 497 -16.04 6.41 -15.17
CA TYR A 497 -15.20 5.26 -15.47
C TYR A 497 -15.10 4.31 -14.27
N THR A 498 -16.24 4.06 -13.64
CA THR A 498 -16.42 3.03 -12.63
C THR A 498 -17.68 2.28 -13.02
N THR A 499 -17.52 1.15 -13.70
CA THR A 499 -18.62 0.21 -13.83
C THR A 499 -18.11 -1.21 -13.66
N LYS A 500 -18.39 -1.71 -12.46
CA LYS A 500 -18.91 -3.05 -12.17
C LYS A 500 -18.10 -4.22 -12.74
N GLN A 501 -17.12 -4.65 -11.97
CA GLN A 501 -16.85 -6.07 -11.81
C GLN A 501 -17.76 -6.59 -10.70
N THR A 502 -18.98 -6.99 -11.03
CA THR A 502 -19.73 -7.94 -10.19
C THR A 502 -20.70 -8.72 -11.07
N ALA A 503 -20.59 -10.05 -10.97
CA ALA A 503 -21.58 -11.08 -11.32
C ALA A 503 -21.98 -11.18 -12.80
N GLU A 504 -21.23 -11.96 -13.58
CA GLU A 504 -21.73 -12.79 -14.69
C GLU A 504 -20.57 -13.65 -15.22
N ASP A 505 -20.18 -14.69 -14.48
CA ASP A 505 -19.28 -15.75 -14.97
C ASP A 505 -19.55 -17.08 -14.24
N THR A 506 -20.83 -17.33 -13.92
CA THR A 506 -21.26 -18.59 -13.28
C THR A 506 -22.51 -19.13 -13.95
N GLU A 507 -22.49 -19.29 -15.28
CA GLU A 507 -23.54 -20.05 -15.97
C GLU A 507 -23.10 -20.54 -17.36
N VAL A 508 -21.98 -21.27 -17.44
CA VAL A 508 -21.70 -22.14 -18.59
C VAL A 508 -21.05 -23.44 -18.12
N GLN A 509 -21.81 -24.24 -17.39
CA GLN A 509 -21.59 -25.69 -17.26
C GLN A 509 -22.80 -26.29 -16.56
N MET A 510 -23.79 -26.76 -17.34
CA MET A 510 -24.75 -27.81 -17.01
C MET A 510 -25.77 -27.92 -18.14
N LEU A 511 -25.38 -28.49 -19.29
CA LEU A 511 -26.31 -28.98 -20.33
C LEU A 511 -25.53 -29.90 -21.27
N ALA A 512 -25.43 -31.20 -20.91
CA ALA A 512 -25.34 -32.36 -21.81
C ALA A 512 -24.92 -33.62 -21.03
N SER A 513 -25.89 -34.30 -20.42
CA SER A 513 -25.82 -35.73 -20.10
C SER A 513 -27.20 -36.21 -19.65
N SER A 514 -28.09 -36.41 -20.61
CA SER A 514 -29.33 -37.16 -20.43
C SER A 514 -29.35 -38.25 -21.51
N GLY A 515 -28.64 -39.34 -21.24
CA GLY A 515 -28.76 -40.60 -21.97
C GLY A 515 -29.72 -41.50 -21.21
N ASP A 516 -30.91 -41.66 -21.78
CA ASP A 516 -31.97 -42.56 -21.31
C ASP A 516 -31.53 -44.04 -21.39
N PRO A 517 -31.83 -44.89 -20.40
CA PRO A 517 -31.75 -46.34 -20.52
C PRO A 517 -33.14 -46.92 -20.86
N MET A 518 -33.22 -47.86 -21.81
CA MET A 518 -34.09 -49.06 -21.80
C MET A 518 -34.09 -49.75 -23.18
N LEU A 519 -33.44 -50.92 -23.25
CA LEU A 519 -33.92 -52.27 -23.63
C LEU A 519 -34.90 -52.43 -24.82
N PRO A 520 -34.83 -53.55 -25.59
CA PRO A 520 -34.75 -54.94 -25.07
C PRO A 520 -33.45 -55.70 -25.35
#